data_AF-A0A7S2IVE3-F1
#
_entry.id   AF-A0A7S2IVE3-F1
#
_cell.length_a   1.000
_cell.length_b   1.000
_cell.length_c   1.000
_cell.angle_alpha   90.00
_cell.angle_beta   90.00
_cell.angle_gamma   90.00
#
_symmetry.space_group_name_H-M   'P 1'
#
loop_
_entity.id
_entity.type
_entity.pdbx_description
1 polymer ?
#
loop_
_entity_poly.entity_id
_entity_poly.type
_entity_poly.pdbx_seq_one_letter_code
_entity_poly.pdbx_strand_id
1 'polypeptide(L)'
;TMYVMGEYLKYTKKVGGVAHWAEQSAKKSTLIYDVIDGSDGFYQCPIDKAARSRMNVPFTIMGGNEELEKKFLDGAKKEKLYTLAGHRSVGGCRASLYNGMP
;
A
#
# COMPACT_ATOMS: atom_id res chain seq x y z
N THR A 1 -1.95 -26.13 -6.10
CA THR A 1 -1.21 -25.01 -5.48
C THR A 1 0.23 -24.88 -5.96
N MET A 2 0.98 -25.98 -6.16
CA MET A 2 2.36 -25.90 -6.70
C MET A 2 2.45 -25.34 -8.13
N TYR A 3 1.48 -25.63 -9.00
CA TYR A 3 1.49 -25.14 -10.39
C TYR A 3 1.46 -23.61 -10.48
N VAL A 4 0.53 -22.96 -9.77
CA VAL A 4 0.38 -21.50 -9.78
C VAL A 4 1.63 -20.81 -9.23
N MET A 5 2.21 -21.34 -8.16
CA MET A 5 3.49 -20.85 -7.63
C MET A 5 4.61 -21.00 -8.68
N GLY A 6 4.67 -22.15 -9.36
CA GLY A 6 5.62 -22.39 -10.44
C GLY A 6 5.52 -21.37 -11.58
N GLU A 7 4.32 -21.06 -12.04
CA GLU A 7 4.09 -20.03 -13.07
C GLU A 7 4.50 -18.63 -12.59
N TYR A 8 4.18 -18.27 -11.34
CA TYR A 8 4.58 -16.99 -10.77
C TYR A 8 6.12 -16.86 -10.62
N LEU A 9 6.80 -17.93 -10.24
CA LEU A 9 8.27 -17.96 -10.17
C LEU A 9 8.91 -17.86 -11.55
N LYS A 10 8.36 -18.56 -12.56
CA LYS A 10 8.81 -18.44 -13.96
C LYS A 10 8.65 -17.00 -14.47
N TYR A 11 7.50 -16.37 -14.20
CA TYR A 11 7.25 -14.98 -14.54
C TYR A 11 8.24 -14.04 -13.83
N THR A 12 8.43 -14.22 -12.52
CA THR A 12 9.39 -13.44 -11.74
C THR A 12 10.79 -13.52 -12.32
N LYS A 13 11.26 -14.73 -12.70
CA LYS A 13 12.57 -14.89 -13.36
C LYS A 13 12.62 -14.17 -14.71
N LYS A 14 11.55 -14.23 -15.50
CA LYS A 14 11.45 -13.58 -16.82
C LYS A 14 11.55 -12.05 -16.73
N VAL A 15 10.97 -11.41 -15.72
CA VAL A 15 10.95 -9.94 -15.59
C VAL A 15 12.22 -9.34 -14.97
N GLY A 16 13.20 -10.16 -14.57
CA GLY A 16 14.45 -9.69 -13.94
C GLY A 16 14.59 -10.09 -12.46
N GLY A 17 13.76 -11.01 -11.99
CA GLY A 17 13.89 -11.62 -10.67
C GLY A 17 13.59 -10.65 -9.52
N VAL A 18 14.27 -10.87 -8.39
CA VAL A 18 14.07 -10.09 -7.16
C VAL A 18 14.48 -8.62 -7.35
N ALA A 19 15.48 -8.34 -8.18
CA ALA A 19 15.92 -6.96 -8.45
C ALA A 19 14.80 -6.13 -9.09
N HIS A 20 14.10 -6.69 -10.09
CA HIS A 20 12.93 -6.06 -10.69
C HIS A 20 11.86 -5.74 -9.64
N TRP A 21 11.50 -6.71 -8.80
CA TRP A 21 10.48 -6.48 -7.77
C TRP A 21 10.92 -5.50 -6.67
N ALA A 22 12.21 -5.46 -6.34
CA ALA A 22 12.76 -4.48 -5.41
C ALA A 22 12.62 -3.05 -5.95
N GLU A 23 12.86 -2.85 -7.25
CA GLU A 23 12.67 -1.57 -7.93
C GLU A 23 11.18 -1.18 -7.99
N GLN A 24 10.31 -2.10 -8.39
CA GLN A 24 8.87 -1.84 -8.47
C GLN A 24 8.25 -1.51 -7.10
N SER A 25 8.61 -2.27 -6.06
CA SER A 25 8.13 -2.00 -4.69
C SER A 25 8.63 -0.65 -4.17
N ALA A 26 9.88 -0.27 -4.46
CA ALA A 26 10.41 1.05 -4.11
C ALA A 26 9.63 2.16 -4.83
N LYS A 27 9.43 2.04 -6.15
CA LYS A 27 8.67 3.02 -6.95
C LYS A 27 7.25 3.21 -6.41
N LYS A 28 6.49 2.12 -6.25
CA LYS A 28 5.09 2.17 -5.79
C LYS A 28 4.95 2.75 -4.38
N SER A 29 5.79 2.31 -3.45
CA SER A 29 5.73 2.82 -2.07
C SER A 29 6.15 4.28 -1.97
N THR A 30 7.16 4.70 -2.72
CA THR A 30 7.62 6.11 -2.76
C THR A 30 6.50 7.03 -3.21
N LEU A 31 5.79 6.69 -4.30
CA LEU A 31 4.66 7.50 -4.79
C LEU A 31 3.59 7.75 -3.71
N ILE A 32 3.28 6.74 -2.90
CA ILE A 32 2.28 6.88 -1.83
C ILE A 32 2.86 7.66 -0.65
N TYR A 33 4.09 7.37 -0.23
CA TYR A 33 4.71 8.07 0.89
C TYR A 33 4.98 9.55 0.61
N ASP A 34 5.31 9.91 -0.63
CA ASP A 34 5.48 11.30 -1.04
C ASP A 34 4.16 12.07 -0.91
N VAL A 35 3.04 11.46 -1.28
CA VAL A 35 1.71 12.05 -1.09
C VAL A 35 1.38 12.19 0.39
N ILE A 36 1.68 11.18 1.20
CA ILE A 36 1.44 11.24 2.66
C ILE A 36 2.27 12.36 3.28
N ASP A 37 3.56 12.39 3.02
CA ASP A 37 4.49 13.36 3.62
C ASP A 37 4.25 14.78 3.10
N GLY A 38 3.77 14.94 1.87
CA GLY A 38 3.42 16.23 1.24
C GLY A 38 1.99 16.71 1.48
N SER A 39 1.22 16.06 2.36
CA SER A 39 -0.20 16.37 2.58
C SER A 39 -0.48 17.40 3.67
N ASP A 40 0.53 18.12 4.15
CA ASP A 40 0.43 19.05 5.29
C ASP A 40 -0.25 18.45 6.53
N GLY A 41 -0.02 17.14 6.75
CA GLY A 41 -0.56 16.39 7.88
C GLY A 41 -2.00 15.89 7.71
N PHE A 42 -2.61 16.07 6.53
CA PHE A 42 -3.92 15.50 6.24
C PHE A 42 -3.89 13.97 6.23
N TYR A 43 -2.89 13.38 5.56
CA TYR A 43 -2.56 11.96 5.64
C TYR A 43 -1.34 11.76 6.53
N GLN A 44 -1.38 10.76 7.40
CA GLN A 44 -0.30 10.52 8.35
C GLN A 44 0.03 9.03 8.41
N CYS A 45 1.32 8.70 8.32
CA CYS A 45 1.81 7.35 8.59
C CYS A 45 2.41 7.32 10.00
N PRO A 46 1.94 6.45 10.91
CA PRO A 46 2.45 6.39 12.29
C PRO A 46 3.83 5.73 12.41
N ILE A 47 4.40 5.26 11.30
CA ILE A 47 5.67 4.53 11.27
C ILE A 47 6.82 5.49 10.94
N ASP A 48 7.91 5.35 11.68
CA ASP A 48 9.17 6.06 11.41
C ASP A 48 9.62 5.89 9.96
N LYS A 49 10.09 6.98 9.34
CA LYS A 49 10.47 7.01 7.91
C LYS A 49 11.48 5.94 7.53
N ALA A 50 12.45 5.63 8.40
CA ALA A 50 13.47 4.61 8.13
C ALA A 50 12.93 3.17 8.20
N ALA A 51 11.80 2.96 8.87
CA ALA A 51 11.19 1.64 9.07
C ALA A 51 9.93 1.40 8.20
N ARG A 52 9.58 2.35 7.34
CA ARG A 52 8.40 2.26 6.48
C ARG A 52 8.48 1.07 5.52
N SER A 53 7.41 0.27 5.49
CA SER A 53 7.34 -0.91 4.63
C SER A 53 7.10 -0.51 3.19
N ARG A 54 7.82 -1.14 2.26
CA ARG A 54 7.55 -1.03 0.81
C ARG A 54 6.32 -1.81 0.35
N MET A 55 5.75 -2.63 1.24
CA MET A 55 4.68 -3.58 0.91
C MET A 55 3.35 -3.25 1.58
N ASN A 56 3.37 -2.70 2.79
CA ASN A 56 2.15 -2.38 3.52
C ASN A 56 2.27 -0.96 4.08
N VAL A 57 1.47 -0.05 3.54
CA VAL A 57 1.48 1.37 3.90
C VAL A 57 0.26 1.67 4.76
N PRO A 58 0.37 1.62 6.10
CA PRO A 58 -0.69 2.09 6.99
C PRO A 58 -0.68 3.62 7.02
N PHE A 59 -1.86 4.22 7.00
CA PHE A 59 -2.03 5.66 7.16
C PHE A 59 -3.39 6.00 7.78
N THR A 60 -3.46 7.12 8.47
CA THR A 60 -4.67 7.70 9.07
C THR A 60 -4.98 9.03 8.39
N ILE A 61 -6.25 9.46 8.47
CA ILE A 61 -6.68 10.76 7.93
C ILE A 61 -6.99 11.70 9.10
N MET A 62 -6.39 12.89 9.11
CA MET A 62 -6.60 13.93 10.14
C MET A 62 -6.52 13.37 11.57
N GLY A 63 -5.44 12.65 11.89
CA GLY A 63 -5.23 12.07 13.23
C GLY A 63 -6.15 10.89 13.59
N GLY A 64 -6.78 10.24 12.60
CA GLY A 64 -7.68 9.10 12.83
C GLY A 64 -9.16 9.47 12.87
N ASN A 65 -9.56 10.47 12.09
CA ASN A 65 -10.96 10.88 11.98
C ASN A 65 -11.77 9.81 11.21
N GLU A 66 -12.57 9.04 11.95
CA GLU A 66 -13.35 7.92 11.40
C GLU A 66 -14.33 8.32 10.28
N GLU A 67 -14.92 9.51 10.34
CA GLU A 67 -15.86 9.98 9.31
C GLU A 67 -15.13 10.25 7.99
N LEU A 68 -13.95 10.87 8.06
CA LEU A 68 -13.12 11.12 6.89
C LEU A 68 -12.53 9.83 6.33
N GLU A 69 -12.11 8.90 7.18
CA GLU A 69 -11.64 7.58 6.78
C GLU A 69 -12.74 6.78 6.08
N LYS A 70 -13.96 6.80 6.62
CA LYS A 70 -15.13 6.19 5.97
C LYS A 70 -15.41 6.82 4.60
N LYS A 71 -15.40 8.16 4.53
CA LYS A 71 -15.59 8.90 3.28
C LYS A 71 -14.52 8.55 2.25
N PHE A 72 -13.26 8.43 2.67
CA PHE A 72 -12.15 8.01 1.83
C PHE A 72 -12.35 6.59 1.30
N LEU A 73 -12.69 5.63 2.17
CA LEU A 73 -12.92 4.23 1.77
C LEU A 73 -14.09 4.09 0.81
N ASP A 74 -15.17 4.85 1.01
CA ASP A 74 -16.32 4.83 0.12
C ASP A 74 -16.03 5.52 -1.23
N GLY A 75 -15.20 6.58 -1.22
CA GLY A 75 -14.67 7.18 -2.45
C GLY A 75 -13.76 6.21 -3.21
N ALA A 76 -12.83 5.56 -2.51
CA ALA A 76 -11.91 4.59 -3.09
C ALA A 76 -12.66 3.43 -3.77
N LYS A 77 -13.72 2.90 -3.15
CA LYS A 77 -14.57 1.87 -3.77
C LYS A 77 -15.21 2.31 -5.09
N LYS A 78 -15.60 3.59 -5.21
CA LYS A 78 -16.15 4.14 -6.47
C LYS A 78 -15.10 4.16 -7.58
N GLU A 79 -13.85 4.42 -7.22
CA GLU A 79 -12.68 4.33 -8.10
C GLU A 79 -12.14 2.90 -8.27
N LYS A 80 -12.90 1.88 -7.83
CA LYS A 80 -12.53 0.45 -7.88
C LYS A 80 -11.24 0.10 -7.11
N LEU A 81 -10.90 0.91 -6.11
CA LEU A 81 -9.84 0.64 -5.16
C LEU A 81 -10.45 -0.05 -3.93
N TYR A 82 -10.19 -1.35 -3.82
CA TYR A 82 -10.72 -2.20 -2.77
C TYR A 82 -9.67 -2.52 -1.70
N THR A 83 -10.11 -3.13 -0.60
CA THR A 83 -9.26 -3.68 0.48
C THR A 83 -8.31 -2.67 1.17
N LEU A 84 -8.66 -1.38 1.15
CA LEU A 84 -7.90 -0.31 1.80
C LEU A 84 -8.23 -0.09 3.29
N ALA A 85 -9.25 -0.77 3.83
CA ALA A 85 -9.59 -0.64 5.24
C ALA A 85 -8.44 -1.15 6.12
N GLY A 86 -8.04 -0.36 7.11
CA GLY A 86 -7.02 -0.72 8.08
C GLY A 86 -7.41 -1.91 8.95
N HIS A 87 -6.47 -2.39 9.76
CA HIS A 87 -6.75 -3.50 10.66
C HIS A 87 -7.65 -3.03 11.81
N ARG A 88 -8.62 -3.87 12.22
CA ARG A 88 -9.61 -3.54 13.27
C ARG A 88 -9.03 -3.00 14.58
N SER A 89 -7.79 -3.37 14.91
CA SER A 89 -7.14 -2.97 16.17
C SER A 89 -6.51 -1.58 16.13
N VAL A 90 -6.30 -1.02 14.93
CA VAL A 90 -5.61 0.26 14.72
C VAL A 90 -6.45 1.27 13.95
N GLY A 91 -7.57 0.85 13.35
CA GLY A 91 -8.39 1.72 12.51
C GLY A 91 -7.62 2.14 11.25
N GLY A 92 -7.97 3.31 10.71
CA GLY A 92 -7.22 3.88 9.59
C GLY A 92 -7.42 3.16 8.26
N CYS A 93 -6.47 3.44 7.38
CA CYS A 93 -6.37 2.86 6.05
C CYS A 93 -5.04 2.10 5.90
N ARG A 94 -5.02 1.13 4.99
CA ARG A 94 -3.81 0.38 4.65
C ARG A 94 -3.78 0.02 3.16
N ALA A 95 -2.80 0.55 2.45
CA ALA A 95 -2.52 0.14 1.07
C ALA A 95 -1.50 -1.02 1.06
N SER A 96 -1.87 -2.16 0.48
CA SER A 96 -1.00 -3.33 0.36
C SER A 96 -0.49 -3.46 -1.09
N LEU A 97 0.82 -3.33 -1.29
CA LEU A 97 1.49 -3.15 -2.57
C LEU A 97 2.28 -4.40 -3.00
N TYR A 98 1.66 -5.58 -2.90
CA TYR A 98 2.32 -6.82 -3.30
C TYR A 98 2.75 -6.79 -4.78
N ASN A 99 3.73 -7.62 -5.14
CA ASN A 99 4.29 -7.68 -6.50
C ASN A 99 3.23 -7.89 -7.59
N GLY A 100 2.20 -8.70 -7.31
CA GLY A 100 1.10 -8.97 -8.25
C GLY A 100 0.04 -7.86 -8.31
N MET A 101 0.16 -6.80 -7.50
CA MET A 101 -0.69 -5.62 -7.62
C MET A 101 -0.19 -4.73 -8.76
N PRO A 102 -1.11 -4.21 -9.60
CA PRO A 102 -0.75 -3.27 -10.67
C PRO A 102 -0.06 -2.01 -10.14
#